data_AF-A0A2S0HSZ3-F1
#
_entry.id   AF-A0A2S0HSZ3-F1
#
_cell.length_a   1.000
_cell.length_b   1.000
_cell.length_c   1.000
_cell.angle_alpha   90.00
_cell.angle_beta   90.00
_cell.angle_gamma   90.00
#
_symmetry.space_group_name_H-M   'P 1'
#
loop_
_entity.id
_entity.type
_entity.pdbx_description
1 polymer ?
#
loop_
_entity_poly.entity_id
_entity_poly.type
_entity_poly.pdbx_seq_one_letter_code
_entity_poly.pdbx_strand_id
1 'polypeptide(L)'
;MKYVSKFLIFACATVLLVNCKSVSPTAEVPSTSQSIVGSWEGCDGRIVTFTKDDEGKYLGRYTALGKLGTYQFTKDEIGYEVMQKGTGTYTGKVKWKDTSGYESWRKVEITIENNVYSDSGSDRCSREMKRVKTTS
;
A
#
# COMPACT_ATOMS: atom_id res chain seq x y z
N MET A 1 47.27 30.11 60.98
CA MET A 1 46.02 30.16 61.78
C MET A 1 44.98 29.31 61.04
N LYS A 2 44.69 28.08 61.50
CA LYS A 2 43.50 27.68 62.33
C LYS A 2 42.20 27.76 61.48
N TYR A 3 41.37 26.74 61.18
CA TYR A 3 41.02 25.43 61.76
C TYR A 3 40.48 24.50 60.64
N VAL A 4 40.86 23.22 60.54
CA VAL A 4 40.20 21.98 61.04
C VAL A 4 38.95 21.48 60.28
N SER A 5 39.13 20.29 59.69
CA SER A 5 38.22 19.26 59.20
C SER A 5 36.89 19.07 59.94
N LYS A 6 35.83 18.74 59.19
CA LYS A 6 34.74 17.83 59.63
C LYS A 6 34.13 17.07 58.45
N PHE A 7 34.14 15.74 58.62
CA PHE A 7 33.42 14.69 57.91
C PHE A 7 31.92 14.97 57.69
N LEU A 8 31.29 14.40 56.65
CA LEU A 8 30.29 13.32 56.77
C LEU A 8 29.61 12.92 55.42
N ILE A 9 29.69 11.61 55.09
CA ILE A 9 28.62 10.68 54.62
C ILE A 9 27.99 10.92 53.23
N PHE A 10 28.24 10.11 52.18
CA PHE A 10 27.78 8.72 51.85
C PHE A 10 26.30 8.59 51.43
N ALA A 11 26.05 8.44 50.11
CA ALA A 11 24.95 7.67 49.48
C ALA A 11 25.16 7.68 47.94
N CYS A 12 25.37 6.54 47.26
CA CYS A 12 24.33 5.68 46.64
C CYS A 12 23.29 6.50 45.84
N ALA A 13 22.97 6.25 44.58
CA ALA A 13 23.06 5.04 43.79
C ALA A 13 22.74 5.32 42.30
N THR A 14 23.08 4.34 41.47
CA THR A 14 22.42 3.94 40.20
C THR A 14 22.50 4.85 38.98
N VAL A 15 23.46 4.47 38.14
CA VAL A 15 23.40 4.38 36.70
C VAL A 15 21.98 3.99 36.22
N LEU A 16 21.27 4.91 35.56
CA LEU A 16 20.17 4.56 34.66
C LEU A 16 20.70 4.63 33.24
N LEU A 17 21.25 3.50 32.78
CA LEU A 17 21.35 3.19 31.36
C LEU A 17 19.93 3.21 30.81
N VAL A 18 19.58 4.29 30.12
CA VAL A 18 18.38 4.35 29.30
C VAL A 18 18.60 3.38 28.16
N ASN A 19 18.19 2.14 28.40
CA ASN A 19 18.21 1.06 27.42
C ASN A 19 17.15 1.42 26.38
N CYS A 20 17.54 2.26 25.41
CA CYS A 20 16.75 2.58 24.24
C CYS A 20 16.68 1.28 23.43
N LYS A 21 15.70 0.43 23.73
CA LYS A 21 15.34 -0.68 22.88
C LYS A 21 14.87 -0.06 21.57
N SER A 22 15.77 0.03 20.60
CA SER A 22 15.41 0.22 19.20
C SER A 22 14.46 -0.92 18.85
N VAL A 23 13.15 -0.64 18.92
CA VAL A 23 12.15 -1.50 18.32
C VAL A 23 12.35 -1.30 16.83
N SER A 24 13.19 -2.13 16.22
CA SER A 24 13.22 -2.23 14.76
C SER A 24 11.78 -2.50 14.32
N PRO A 25 11.19 -1.70 13.44
CA PRO A 25 9.94 -2.09 12.82
C PRO A 25 10.23 -3.37 12.05
N THR A 26 9.82 -4.52 12.59
CA THR A 26 9.72 -5.74 11.83
C THR A 26 8.74 -5.41 10.71
N ALA A 27 9.27 -5.20 9.50
CA ALA A 27 8.43 -5.08 8.32
C ALA A 27 7.67 -6.39 8.19
N GLU A 28 6.42 -6.40 8.65
CA GLU A 28 5.54 -7.54 8.47
C GLU A 28 5.42 -7.79 6.97
N VAL A 29 5.89 -8.95 6.52
CA VAL A 29 5.64 -9.39 5.15
C VAL A 29 4.12 -9.49 5.02
N PRO A 30 3.48 -8.74 4.10
CA PRO A 30 2.04 -8.78 3.98
C PRO A 30 1.62 -10.22 3.68
N SER A 31 0.67 -10.73 4.46
CA SER A 31 -0.05 -11.94 4.10
C SER A 31 -0.57 -11.82 2.66
N THR A 32 -0.69 -12.91 1.91
CA THR A 32 -1.26 -12.88 0.55
C THR A 32 -2.63 -12.19 0.52
N SER A 33 -3.39 -12.27 1.61
CA SER A 33 -4.68 -11.57 1.81
C SER A 33 -4.60 -10.04 1.83
N GLN A 34 -3.43 -9.46 2.11
CA GLN A 34 -3.17 -8.02 2.20
C GLN A 34 -2.24 -7.51 1.08
N SER A 35 -1.68 -8.39 0.25
CA SER A 35 -0.85 -7.98 -0.89
C SER A 35 -1.73 -7.55 -2.07
N ILE A 36 -1.42 -6.43 -2.75
CA ILE A 36 -2.12 -6.04 -3.98
C ILE A 36 -1.81 -6.96 -5.17
N VAL A 37 -0.69 -7.70 -5.14
CA VAL A 37 -0.25 -8.56 -6.26
C VAL A 37 -1.33 -9.58 -6.60
N GLY A 38 -1.60 -9.75 -7.90
CA GLY A 38 -2.63 -10.66 -8.41
C GLY A 38 -3.76 -9.93 -9.12
N SER A 39 -4.84 -10.65 -9.42
CA SER A 39 -5.96 -10.17 -10.23
C SER A 39 -7.17 -9.79 -9.38
N TRP A 40 -7.84 -8.71 -9.76
CA TRP A 40 -8.97 -8.12 -9.07
C TRP A 40 -10.10 -7.82 -10.04
N GLU A 41 -11.31 -8.26 -9.71
CA GLU A 41 -12.49 -8.10 -10.56
C GLU A 41 -13.43 -7.04 -9.99
N GLY A 42 -13.78 -6.08 -10.84
CA GLY A 42 -14.77 -5.04 -10.56
C GLY A 42 -16.18 -5.42 -10.99
N CYS A 43 -17.20 -4.68 -10.50
CA CYS A 43 -18.60 -5.03 -10.75
C CYS A 43 -19.07 -4.94 -12.22
N ASP A 44 -18.24 -4.41 -13.10
CA ASP A 44 -18.50 -4.31 -14.54
C ASP A 44 -17.73 -5.35 -15.37
N GLY A 45 -17.15 -6.37 -14.71
CA GLY A 45 -16.42 -7.45 -15.34
C GLY A 45 -15.01 -7.07 -15.82
N ARG A 46 -14.51 -5.88 -15.44
CA ARG A 46 -13.10 -5.56 -15.64
C ARG A 46 -12.25 -6.41 -14.70
N ILE A 47 -11.07 -6.81 -15.16
CA ILE A 47 -10.05 -7.45 -14.33
C ILE A 47 -8.76 -6.65 -14.43
N VAL A 48 -8.24 -6.25 -13.27
CA VAL A 48 -6.95 -5.58 -13.14
C VAL A 48 -5.96 -6.54 -12.50
N THR A 49 -4.83 -6.78 -13.14
CA THR A 49 -3.75 -7.61 -12.62
C THR A 49 -2.59 -6.72 -12.21
N PHE A 50 -2.23 -6.76 -10.92
CA PHE A 50 -1.10 -6.03 -10.36
C PHE A 50 0.14 -6.90 -10.30
N THR A 51 1.22 -6.37 -10.85
CA THR A 51 2.58 -6.91 -10.72
C THR A 51 3.49 -5.86 -10.10
N LYS A 52 4.52 -6.30 -9.37
CA LYS A 52 5.56 -5.42 -8.85
C LYS A 52 6.70 -5.36 -9.89
N ASP A 53 7.17 -4.17 -10.22
CA ASP A 53 8.37 -3.98 -11.03
C ASP A 53 9.66 -4.01 -10.18
N ASP A 54 10.80 -3.94 -10.86
CA ASP A 54 12.12 -4.02 -10.24
C ASP A 54 12.44 -2.81 -9.32
N GLU A 55 11.75 -1.68 -9.54
CA GLU A 55 11.87 -0.46 -8.72
C GLU A 55 10.92 -0.50 -7.50
N GLY A 56 10.13 -1.57 -7.38
CA GLY A 56 9.21 -1.79 -6.28
C GLY A 56 7.87 -1.08 -6.40
N LYS A 57 7.56 -0.51 -7.56
CA LYS A 57 6.27 0.06 -7.91
C LYS A 57 5.34 -1.05 -8.41
N TYR A 58 4.05 -0.90 -8.13
CA TYR A 58 3.03 -1.84 -8.53
C TYR A 58 2.26 -1.26 -9.72
N LEU A 59 2.22 -2.03 -10.82
CA LEU A 59 1.54 -1.67 -12.06
C LEU A 59 0.30 -2.54 -12.22
N GLY A 60 -0.88 -1.92 -12.29
CA GLY A 60 -2.14 -2.60 -12.55
C GLY A 60 -2.49 -2.55 -14.02
N ARG A 61 -2.51 -3.69 -14.70
CA ARG A 61 -2.88 -3.81 -16.13
C ARG A 61 -4.26 -4.42 -16.31
N TYR A 62 -5.01 -3.95 -17.30
CA TYR A 62 -6.33 -4.50 -17.62
C TYR A 62 -6.22 -5.82 -18.38
N THR A 63 -6.44 -6.94 -17.70
CA THR A 63 -6.46 -8.27 -18.31
C THR A 63 -7.84 -8.63 -18.89
N ALA A 64 -8.90 -8.04 -18.34
CA ALA A 64 -10.23 -7.99 -18.96
C ALA A 64 -10.80 -6.57 -18.86
N LEU A 65 -11.47 -6.10 -19.92
CA LEU A 65 -11.96 -4.73 -19.96
C LEU A 65 -13.33 -4.56 -19.30
N GLY A 66 -14.19 -5.58 -19.33
CA GLY A 66 -15.59 -5.39 -18.97
C GLY A 66 -16.20 -4.24 -19.77
N LYS A 67 -16.79 -3.26 -19.08
CA LYS A 67 -17.34 -2.04 -19.70
C LYS A 67 -16.31 -0.98 -20.07
N LEU A 68 -15.03 -1.12 -19.70
CA LEU A 68 -14.00 -0.12 -20.00
C LEU A 68 -13.75 0.07 -21.49
N GLY A 69 -14.13 -0.88 -22.34
CA GLY A 69 -14.03 -0.75 -23.79
C GLY A 69 -14.79 0.48 -24.34
N THR A 70 -15.87 0.92 -23.69
CA THR A 70 -16.62 2.13 -24.11
C THR A 70 -15.85 3.43 -23.87
N TYR A 71 -14.77 3.38 -23.09
CA TYR A 71 -13.90 4.51 -22.77
C TYR A 71 -12.51 4.38 -23.43
N GLN A 72 -12.42 3.56 -24.49
CA GLN A 72 -11.19 3.38 -25.29
C GLN A 72 -9.98 2.90 -24.48
N PHE A 73 -10.23 2.13 -23.41
CA PHE A 73 -9.18 1.33 -22.78
C PHE A 73 -8.86 0.11 -23.65
N THR A 74 -7.60 -0.29 -23.62
CA THR A 74 -7.11 -1.47 -24.35
C THR A 74 -6.64 -2.56 -23.38
N LYS A 75 -6.68 -3.80 -23.85
CA LYS A 75 -6.16 -4.92 -23.06
C LYS A 75 -4.66 -4.72 -22.81
N ASP A 76 -4.19 -5.12 -21.63
CA ASP A 76 -2.83 -4.99 -21.13
C ASP A 76 -2.36 -3.54 -20.88
N GLU A 77 -3.23 -2.55 -21.11
CA GLU A 77 -2.96 -1.16 -20.78
C GLU A 77 -2.80 -0.97 -19.26
N ILE A 78 -1.84 -0.13 -18.87
CA ILE A 78 -1.64 0.25 -17.47
C ILE A 78 -2.78 1.17 -17.04
N GLY A 79 -3.59 0.71 -16.09
CA GLY A 79 -4.63 1.48 -15.43
C GLY A 79 -4.19 2.09 -14.10
N TYR A 80 -3.19 1.50 -13.45
CA TYR A 80 -2.78 1.89 -12.10
C TYR A 80 -1.26 1.93 -11.97
N GLU A 81 -0.78 2.93 -11.25
CA GLU A 81 0.62 3.08 -10.85
C GLU A 81 0.66 3.46 -9.37
N VAL A 82 1.03 2.52 -8.51
CA VAL A 82 1.01 2.74 -7.05
C VAL A 82 2.27 2.22 -6.37
N MET A 83 2.57 2.80 -5.22
CA MET A 83 3.64 2.36 -4.32
C MET A 83 3.02 1.93 -2.99
N GLN A 84 3.64 0.94 -2.37
CA GLN A 84 3.22 0.50 -1.04
C GLN A 84 3.61 1.55 0.01
N LYS A 85 2.64 1.95 0.82
CA LYS A 85 2.83 2.88 1.95
C LYS A 85 2.94 2.14 3.28
N GLY A 86 2.25 1.01 3.40
CA GLY A 86 2.28 0.13 4.56
C GLY A 86 1.66 -1.24 4.23
N THR A 87 1.51 -2.10 5.25
CA THR A 87 0.82 -3.37 5.09
C THR A 87 -0.60 -3.13 4.58
N GLY A 88 -0.97 -3.76 3.46
CA GLY A 88 -2.30 -3.60 2.86
C GLY A 88 -2.60 -2.23 2.25
N THR A 89 -1.70 -1.24 2.31
CA THR A 89 -2.00 0.14 1.88
C THR A 89 -1.06 0.64 0.80
N TYR A 90 -1.64 1.24 -0.24
CA TYR A 90 -0.91 1.71 -1.41
C TYR A 90 -1.39 3.10 -1.83
N THR A 91 -0.49 3.89 -2.38
CA THR A 91 -0.81 5.25 -2.86
C THR A 91 -0.19 5.48 -4.22
N GLY A 92 -0.88 6.23 -5.07
CA GLY A 92 -0.34 6.60 -6.37
C GLY A 92 -1.39 7.22 -7.26
N LYS A 93 -1.52 6.72 -8.48
CA LYS A 93 -2.47 7.23 -9.47
C LYS A 93 -3.20 6.12 -10.23
N VAL A 94 -4.44 6.43 -10.60
CA VAL A 94 -5.29 5.64 -11.49
C VAL A 94 -5.55 6.44 -12.76
N LYS A 95 -5.51 5.74 -13.90
CA LYS A 95 -5.78 6.30 -15.21
C LYS A 95 -7.28 6.54 -15.37
N TRP A 96 -7.64 7.68 -15.91
CA TRP A 96 -9.00 8.05 -16.25
C TRP A 96 -9.08 8.39 -17.73
N LYS A 97 -10.05 7.79 -18.43
CA LYS A 97 -10.40 8.15 -19.81
C LYS A 97 -11.87 8.50 -19.92
N ASP A 98 -12.19 9.47 -20.76
CA ASP A 98 -13.57 9.70 -21.19
C ASP A 98 -13.93 8.86 -22.43
N THR A 99 -15.15 8.99 -22.93
CA THR A 99 -15.63 8.25 -24.11
C THR A 99 -14.94 8.69 -25.41
N SER A 100 -14.33 9.87 -25.43
CA SER A 100 -13.50 10.35 -26.55
C SER A 100 -12.06 9.80 -26.50
N GLY A 101 -11.70 9.12 -25.41
CA GLY A 101 -10.37 8.55 -25.18
C GLY A 101 -9.38 9.54 -24.56
N TYR A 102 -9.83 10.73 -24.18
CA TYR A 102 -8.97 11.72 -23.52
C TYR A 102 -8.49 11.18 -22.18
N GLU A 103 -7.18 11.03 -22.04
CA GLU A 103 -6.52 10.44 -20.87
C GLU A 103 -6.10 11.49 -19.84
N SER A 104 -6.34 11.18 -18.58
CA SER A 104 -5.79 11.88 -17.42
C SER A 104 -5.46 10.90 -16.30
N TRP A 105 -4.84 11.38 -15.22
CA TRP A 105 -4.48 10.57 -14.06
C TRP A 105 -4.99 11.22 -12.78
N ARG A 106 -5.56 10.41 -11.90
CA ARG A 106 -6.12 10.85 -10.61
C ARG A 106 -5.38 10.19 -9.47
N LYS A 107 -5.18 10.91 -8.36
CA LYS A 107 -4.61 10.33 -7.14
C LYS A 107 -5.52 9.23 -6.61
N VAL A 108 -4.93 8.17 -6.10
CA VAL A 108 -5.65 7.04 -5.50
C VAL A 108 -4.93 6.55 -4.26
N GLU A 109 -5.70 6.19 -3.24
CA GLU A 109 -5.25 5.40 -2.10
C GLU A 109 -6.02 4.08 -2.12
N ILE A 110 -5.31 2.97 -2.03
CA ILE A 110 -5.83 1.61 -2.11
C ILE A 110 -5.61 0.92 -0.78
N THR A 111 -6.63 0.22 -0.30
CA THR A 111 -6.55 -0.68 0.86
C THR A 111 -6.91 -2.10 0.45
N ILE A 112 -6.07 -3.05 0.83
CA ILE A 112 -6.27 -4.48 0.65
C ILE A 112 -6.44 -5.14 2.01
N GLU A 113 -7.62 -5.70 2.25
CA GLU A 113 -7.94 -6.40 3.48
C GLU A 113 -8.75 -7.66 3.16
N ASN A 114 -8.34 -8.82 3.68
CA ASN A 114 -9.07 -10.09 3.54
C ASN A 114 -9.47 -10.42 2.08
N ASN A 115 -8.57 -10.18 1.11
CA ASN A 115 -8.83 -10.36 -0.33
C ASN A 115 -9.92 -9.45 -0.92
N VAL A 116 -10.20 -8.33 -0.27
CA VAL A 116 -11.02 -7.24 -0.77
C VAL A 116 -10.11 -6.05 -1.07
N TYR A 117 -10.22 -5.54 -2.29
CA TYR A 117 -9.61 -4.30 -2.71
C TYR A 117 -10.61 -3.19 -2.49
N SER A 118 -10.15 -2.06 -1.99
CA SER A 118 -10.91 -0.81 -1.93
C SER A 118 -10.05 0.38 -2.32
N ASP A 119 -10.64 1.42 -2.94
CA ASP A 119 -9.92 2.66 -3.24
C ASP A 119 -10.75 3.96 -3.14
N SER A 120 -10.05 5.09 -3.11
CA SER A 120 -10.63 6.44 -3.02
C SER A 120 -10.76 7.21 -4.34
N GLY A 121 -10.09 6.75 -5.40
CA GLY A 121 -9.79 7.56 -6.59
C GLY A 121 -10.49 7.11 -7.88
N SER A 122 -11.02 5.89 -7.89
CA SER A 122 -11.56 5.26 -9.10
C SER A 122 -13.08 5.40 -9.20
N ASP A 123 -13.62 4.88 -10.31
CA ASP A 123 -15.06 4.79 -10.52
C ASP A 123 -15.72 3.75 -9.59
N ARG A 124 -17.05 3.76 -9.57
CA ARG A 124 -17.85 2.91 -8.67
C ARG A 124 -17.51 1.42 -8.75
N CYS A 125 -17.19 0.88 -9.93
CA CYS A 125 -16.89 -0.55 -10.06
C CYS A 125 -15.44 -0.91 -9.73
N SER A 126 -14.55 0.07 -9.59
CA SER A 126 -13.16 -0.15 -9.16
C SER A 126 -12.92 0.18 -7.68
N ARG A 127 -13.79 0.99 -7.06
CA ARG A 127 -13.69 1.33 -5.63
C ARG A 127 -13.80 0.14 -4.68
N GLU A 128 -14.40 -0.95 -5.12
CA GLU A 128 -14.43 -2.21 -4.40
C GLU A 128 -14.29 -3.36 -5.41
N MET A 129 -13.25 -4.16 -5.27
CA MET A 129 -13.00 -5.31 -6.15
C MET A 129 -12.69 -6.56 -5.33
N LYS A 130 -13.00 -7.72 -5.90
CA LYS A 130 -12.71 -9.01 -5.28
C LYS A 130 -11.51 -9.64 -5.94
N ARG A 131 -10.65 -10.27 -5.15
CA ARG A 131 -9.55 -11.05 -5.71
C ARG A 131 -10.10 -12.20 -6.55
N VAL A 132 -9.61 -12.33 -7.78
CA VAL A 132 -9.91 -13.49 -8.62
C VAL A 132 -9.20 -14.70 -8.02
N LYS A 133 -9.96 -15.76 -7.75
CA LYS A 133 -9.38 -17.03 -7.27
C LYS A 133 -8.66 -17.70 -8.43
N THR A 134 -7.37 -17.97 -8.28
CA THR A 134 -6.68 -18.90 -9.17
C THR A 134 -7.18 -20.29 -8.84
N THR A 135 -8.04 -20.86 -9.67
CA THR A 135 -8.35 -22.29 -9.59
C THR A 135 -7.05 -23.01 -9.99
N SER A 136 -6.42 -23.66 -9.01
CA SER A 136 -5.29 -24.57 -9.25
C SER A 136 -5.78 -25.88 -9.83
#